data_AF-A0A9W8UMI0-F1
#
_entry.id   AF-A0A9W8UMI0-F1
#
_cell.length_a   1.000
_cell.length_b   1.000
_cell.length_c   1.000
_cell.angle_alpha   90.00
_cell.angle_beta   90.00
_cell.angle_gamma   90.00
#
_symmetry.space_group_name_H-M   'P 1'
#
loop_
_entity.id
_entity.type
_entity.pdbx_description
1 polymer ?
#
loop_
_entity_poly.entity_id
_entity_poly.type
_entity_poly.pdbx_seq_one_letter_code
_entity_poly.pdbx_strand_id
1 'polypeptide(L)'
;MLLGKALLALAWAAIAVHAAPANGYEDMTSAAGTVIVDAEKGGLHEFQFVRDHMSPGDVLARSSSPYYDGNDSDQKITPETIEIFKKYGITHVISANHEANNEAIKKALADAGIAYTPLPVEDFHAATAEDFQQGWEAFVRHRGTGGTLVWCGAGFGRTGTMISALQMYAQHERGQLGTWTHADYERNHVEEPVQEEALNALQERLRAQPLPATTEEETTSLLAGNFDQLNCVAILATLLSRMHISERSMFRDVATLSRRQATPAPNQFDCERARHILQTQNVPKPCRKIKNIQLGVAFANHYYSGSYDDIGATLEGPAGKATLHVATQPYWGSHHWAKVDMQASFQKDEIDVTGIDKITLNAAGIFNPPFYIGGNVYNDKWQVQDIQIRADCADPGFEAKDDKLVGLNAWYGHPGGWFTAKLETKTVATFPIVPGDWAFSPPCATIKELAYEFRVTNKYWGGTWDALAFTLGESKNIDLGENVDPGCITTGTINLKDAFGKDEVDIRDLKVLNMIDNYGSSGGNGDAWAFEGITFSATCADTSKRMAMKKYQSVDAWVQHVESGPAWTGAIIPSDWIDVTGAEALPLSKTTCNKAPAPPS
;
A
#
# COMPACT_ATOMS: atom_id res chain seq x y z
N MET A 1 67.12 -21.66 -39.35
CA MET A 1 66.19 -21.08 -40.35
C MET A 1 64.77 -21.42 -39.86
N LEU A 2 63.83 -20.54 -39.53
CA LEU A 2 63.63 -19.09 -39.60
C LEU A 2 62.80 -18.75 -38.33
N LEU A 3 63.21 -17.81 -37.48
CA LEU A 3 62.75 -16.40 -37.49
C LEU A 3 61.22 -16.22 -37.57
N GLY A 4 60.64 -15.96 -36.39
CA GLY A 4 59.84 -14.76 -36.11
C GLY A 4 58.53 -14.57 -36.89
N LYS A 5 57.42 -14.53 -36.15
CA LYS A 5 56.39 -13.49 -36.27
C LYS A 5 55.43 -13.59 -35.08
N ALA A 6 55.71 -12.76 -34.07
CA ALA A 6 54.68 -12.26 -33.17
C ALA A 6 53.68 -11.44 -34.02
N LEU A 7 52.40 -11.76 -33.93
CA LEU A 7 51.32 -10.94 -34.47
C LEU A 7 50.35 -10.61 -33.34
N LEU A 8 50.24 -9.31 -33.14
CA LEU A 8 49.51 -8.59 -32.12
C LEU A 8 48.08 -9.09 -31.94
N ALA A 9 47.70 -9.32 -30.68
CA ALA A 9 46.32 -9.20 -30.25
C ALA A 9 45.92 -7.72 -30.32
N LEU A 10 45.05 -7.37 -31.27
CA LEU A 10 44.30 -6.11 -31.24
C LEU A 10 43.27 -6.21 -30.12
N ALA A 11 43.68 -5.79 -28.92
CA ALA A 11 42.74 -5.44 -27.87
C ALA A 11 41.96 -4.20 -28.34
N TRP A 12 40.67 -4.38 -28.61
CA TRP A 12 39.74 -3.26 -28.68
C TRP A 12 39.58 -2.71 -27.26
N ALA A 13 40.46 -1.79 -26.88
CA ALA A 13 40.19 -0.89 -25.78
C ALA A 13 39.09 0.08 -26.26
N ALA A 14 37.83 -0.22 -25.94
CA ALA A 14 36.81 0.80 -25.93
C ALA A 14 37.22 1.83 -24.87
N ILE A 15 37.85 2.92 -25.31
CA ILE A 15 37.99 4.11 -24.49
C ILE A 15 36.57 4.66 -24.39
N ALA A 16 35.85 4.24 -23.35
CA ALA A 16 34.76 5.03 -22.82
C ALA A 16 35.39 6.36 -22.41
N VAL A 17 35.27 7.36 -23.27
CA VAL A 17 35.47 8.75 -22.90
C VAL A 17 34.40 9.02 -21.84
N HIS A 18 34.77 8.80 -20.58
CA HIS A 18 34.06 9.40 -19.47
C HIS A 18 34.24 10.90 -19.69
N ALA A 19 33.24 11.53 -20.29
CA ALA A 19 33.01 12.94 -20.06
C ALA A 19 32.89 13.06 -18.54
N ALA A 20 33.96 13.53 -17.91
CA ALA A 20 33.90 13.93 -16.52
C ALA A 20 32.71 14.90 -16.42
N PRO A 21 31.74 14.67 -15.53
CA PRO A 21 30.76 15.70 -15.25
C PRO A 21 31.57 16.93 -14.83
N ALA A 22 31.33 18.04 -15.51
CA ALA A 22 31.94 19.30 -15.13
C ALA A 22 31.58 19.53 -13.67
N ASN A 23 32.58 19.43 -12.79
CA ASN A 23 32.49 19.82 -11.39
C ASN A 23 32.23 21.33 -11.36
N GLY A 24 30.95 21.67 -11.41
CA GLY A 24 30.40 23.02 -11.21
C GLY A 24 29.30 22.98 -10.15
N TYR A 25 29.45 22.14 -9.13
CA TYR A 25 28.63 22.23 -7.92
C TYR A 25 29.32 23.23 -6.98
N GLU A 26 29.21 24.52 -7.30
CA GLU A 26 29.46 25.54 -6.28
C GLU A 26 28.40 25.40 -5.18
N ASP A 27 28.89 25.45 -3.95
CA ASP A 27 28.19 25.37 -2.69
C ASP A 27 26.92 26.25 -2.66
N MET A 28 25.75 25.67 -2.97
CA MET A 28 24.44 26.34 -2.93
C MET A 28 23.87 26.47 -1.50
N THR A 29 24.71 26.88 -0.56
CA THR A 29 24.32 27.21 0.84
C THR A 29 23.88 28.66 1.02
N SER A 30 23.67 29.43 -0.06
CA SER A 30 23.03 30.75 0.08
C SER A 30 21.60 30.58 0.61
N ALA A 31 21.33 31.22 1.74
CA ALA A 31 20.04 31.25 2.41
C ALA A 31 18.90 31.59 1.45
N ALA A 32 17.71 31.03 1.72
CA ALA A 32 16.46 31.42 1.07
C ALA A 32 16.34 32.95 1.06
N GLY A 33 16.09 33.53 -0.12
CA GLY A 33 15.94 34.99 -0.31
C GLY A 33 17.21 35.78 -0.66
N THR A 34 18.29 35.13 -1.12
CA THR A 34 19.46 35.87 -1.64
C THR A 34 19.37 36.02 -3.16
N VAL A 35 19.24 37.26 -3.66
CA VAL A 35 19.26 37.57 -5.10
C VAL A 35 20.60 37.14 -5.70
N ILE A 36 20.55 36.38 -6.80
CA ILE A 36 21.75 35.90 -7.48
C ILE A 36 22.19 36.95 -8.53
N VAL A 37 23.08 37.85 -8.12
CA VAL A 37 23.53 39.02 -8.91
C VAL A 37 24.08 38.66 -10.30
N ASP A 38 24.65 37.46 -10.48
CA ASP A 38 25.19 37.04 -11.78
C ASP A 38 24.11 36.76 -12.84
N ALA A 39 22.85 36.56 -12.43
CA ALA A 39 21.72 36.35 -13.34
C ALA A 39 21.36 37.62 -14.14
N GLU A 40 21.74 38.81 -13.64
CA GLU A 40 21.51 40.09 -14.32
C GLU A 40 22.22 40.16 -15.68
N LYS A 41 23.31 39.41 -15.88
CA LYS A 41 23.99 39.32 -17.18
C LYS A 41 23.10 38.75 -18.29
N GLY A 42 22.18 37.88 -17.93
CA GLY A 42 21.15 37.33 -18.82
C GLY A 42 19.87 38.16 -18.87
N GLY A 43 19.86 39.35 -18.27
CA GLY A 43 18.71 40.24 -18.17
C GLY A 43 17.69 39.86 -17.09
N LEU A 44 18.02 38.96 -16.17
CA LEU A 44 17.10 38.51 -15.12
C LEU A 44 17.33 39.32 -13.85
N HIS A 45 16.34 40.11 -13.45
CA HIS A 45 16.28 40.75 -12.14
C HIS A 45 15.52 39.88 -11.16
N GLU A 46 15.82 40.03 -9.86
CA GLU A 46 15.18 39.26 -8.77
C GLU A 46 15.24 37.73 -8.94
N PHE A 47 16.27 37.23 -9.64
CA PHE A 47 16.42 35.79 -9.83
C PHE A 47 16.75 35.10 -8.52
N GLN A 48 15.87 34.19 -8.09
CA GLN A 48 16.06 33.40 -6.87
C GLN A 48 15.37 32.04 -6.94
N PHE A 49 15.94 31.05 -6.23
CA PHE A 49 15.29 29.77 -6.01
C PHE A 49 14.26 29.86 -4.88
N VAL A 50 13.08 29.28 -5.13
CA VAL A 50 11.98 29.17 -4.18
C VAL A 50 12.03 27.77 -3.56
N ARG A 51 12.44 27.69 -2.29
CA ARG A 51 12.57 26.42 -1.55
C ARG A 51 11.45 26.22 -0.54
N ASP A 52 10.92 27.30 0.02
CA ASP A 52 9.88 27.22 1.03
C ASP A 52 8.61 26.57 0.45
N HIS A 53 7.95 25.76 1.25
CA HIS A 53 6.69 25.07 0.92
C HIS A 53 6.75 24.07 -0.27
N MET A 54 7.91 23.89 -0.91
CA MET A 54 8.14 22.91 -1.96
C MET A 54 8.62 21.56 -1.40
N SER A 55 8.55 20.49 -2.20
CA SER A 55 9.04 19.17 -1.80
C SER A 55 10.57 19.10 -1.90
N PRO A 56 11.24 18.27 -1.07
CA PRO A 56 12.66 17.98 -1.28
C PRO A 56 12.91 17.45 -2.70
N GLY A 57 13.76 18.13 -3.46
CA GLY A 57 14.06 17.79 -4.86
C GLY A 57 13.28 18.59 -5.90
N ASP A 58 12.24 19.33 -5.51
CA ASP A 58 11.64 20.34 -6.37
C ASP A 58 12.63 21.49 -6.60
N VAL A 59 12.78 21.90 -7.86
CA VAL A 59 13.62 23.03 -8.24
C VAL A 59 12.74 24.07 -8.91
N LEU A 60 12.27 25.03 -8.10
CA LEU A 60 11.46 26.17 -8.53
C LEU A 60 12.29 27.45 -8.39
N ALA A 61 12.23 28.32 -9.38
CA ALA A 61 12.87 29.62 -9.38
C ALA A 61 11.88 30.70 -9.84
N ARG A 62 12.18 31.95 -9.51
CA ARG A 62 11.46 33.14 -9.97
C ARG A 62 12.41 34.20 -10.48
N SER A 63 11.93 35.10 -11.33
CA SER A 63 12.65 36.30 -11.77
C SER A 63 11.72 37.30 -12.47
N SER A 64 12.26 38.46 -12.85
CA SER A 64 11.74 39.27 -13.95
C SER A 64 11.81 38.52 -15.28
N SER A 65 11.12 39.04 -16.29
CA SER A 65 11.38 38.67 -17.67
C SER A 65 12.76 39.17 -18.10
N PRO A 66 13.44 38.47 -19.01
CA PRO A 66 14.77 38.86 -19.49
C PRO A 66 14.80 40.25 -20.13
N TYR A 67 15.62 41.14 -19.58
CA TYR A 67 15.83 42.54 -20.01
C TYR A 67 14.59 43.44 -19.94
N TYR A 68 13.73 43.19 -18.97
CA TYR A 68 12.62 44.07 -18.64
C TYR A 68 13.09 45.51 -18.34
N ASP A 69 12.49 46.52 -18.99
CA ASP A 69 12.81 47.95 -18.81
C ASP A 69 11.52 48.79 -18.61
N GLY A 70 10.53 48.19 -17.94
CA GLY A 70 9.26 48.85 -17.60
C GLY A 70 8.07 48.51 -18.48
N ASN A 71 8.25 47.69 -19.53
CA ASN A 71 7.17 47.17 -20.36
C ASN A 71 7.27 45.66 -20.56
N ASP A 72 6.12 44.96 -20.51
CA ASP A 72 6.03 43.52 -20.73
C ASP A 72 6.57 43.07 -22.10
N SER A 73 6.54 43.96 -23.10
CA SER A 73 7.08 43.72 -24.45
C SER A 73 8.60 43.89 -24.58
N ASP A 74 9.29 44.37 -23.55
CA ASP A 74 10.76 44.54 -23.56
C ASP A 74 11.51 43.20 -23.56
N GLN A 75 10.81 42.13 -23.15
CA GLN A 75 11.40 40.82 -22.97
C GLN A 75 12.13 40.32 -24.22
N LYS A 76 13.34 39.82 -24.03
CA LYS A 76 14.15 39.23 -25.12
C LYS A 76 15.02 38.10 -24.60
N ILE A 77 15.03 36.97 -25.29
CA ILE A 77 15.96 35.88 -25.02
C ILE A 77 17.25 36.13 -25.81
N THR A 78 18.37 36.30 -25.11
CA THR A 78 19.70 36.40 -25.74
C THR A 78 20.54 35.14 -25.45
N PRO A 79 21.69 34.95 -26.13
CA PRO A 79 22.61 33.88 -25.78
C PRO A 79 23.01 33.88 -24.31
N GLU A 80 23.21 35.07 -23.72
CA GLU A 80 23.54 35.24 -22.30
C GLU A 80 22.39 34.77 -21.41
N THR A 81 21.12 35.04 -21.77
CA THR A 81 19.95 34.50 -21.07
C THR A 81 19.97 32.96 -21.06
N ILE A 82 20.25 32.34 -22.21
CA ILE A 82 20.31 30.87 -22.34
C ILE A 82 21.49 30.30 -21.54
N GLU A 83 22.64 30.97 -21.51
CA GLU A 83 23.77 30.57 -20.69
C GLU A 83 23.42 30.59 -19.20
N ILE A 84 22.71 31.61 -18.73
CA ILE A 84 22.21 31.68 -17.35
C ILE A 84 21.24 30.54 -17.06
N PHE A 85 20.28 30.24 -17.95
CA PHE A 85 19.37 29.10 -17.76
C PHE A 85 20.11 27.77 -17.67
N LYS A 86 21.06 27.52 -18.56
CA LYS A 86 21.88 26.30 -18.51
C LYS A 86 22.73 26.22 -17.25
N LYS A 87 23.33 27.35 -16.85
CA LYS A 87 24.16 27.45 -15.64
C LYS A 87 23.38 27.06 -14.39
N TYR A 88 22.13 27.52 -14.27
CA TYR A 88 21.27 27.23 -13.12
C TYR A 88 20.37 26.00 -13.32
N GLY A 89 20.57 25.23 -14.39
CA GLY A 89 19.82 24.02 -14.67
C GLY A 89 18.33 24.25 -14.96
N ILE A 90 17.95 25.44 -15.42
CA ILE A 90 16.58 25.76 -15.83
C ILE A 90 16.29 25.07 -17.16
N THR A 91 15.27 24.22 -17.16
CA THR A 91 14.85 23.41 -18.32
C THR A 91 13.40 23.69 -18.73
N HIS A 92 12.66 24.40 -17.89
CA HIS A 92 11.29 24.79 -18.13
C HIS A 92 11.03 26.20 -17.63
N VAL A 93 10.20 26.94 -18.36
CA VAL A 93 9.78 28.31 -18.03
C VAL A 93 8.26 28.40 -18.06
N ILE A 94 7.68 28.99 -17.02
CA ILE A 94 6.28 29.44 -16.99
C ILE A 94 6.28 30.96 -17.05
N SER A 95 5.66 31.53 -18.08
CA SER A 95 5.53 32.99 -18.20
C SER A 95 4.12 33.43 -17.87
N ALA A 96 4.00 34.24 -16.81
CA ALA A 96 2.79 34.97 -16.42
C ALA A 96 2.80 36.42 -16.96
N ASN A 97 3.62 36.71 -17.99
CA ASN A 97 3.71 38.02 -18.63
C ASN A 97 2.53 38.23 -19.59
N HIS A 98 2.04 39.45 -19.78
CA HIS A 98 0.92 39.73 -20.70
C HIS A 98 1.25 39.31 -22.14
N GLU A 99 2.50 39.51 -22.53
CA GLU A 99 3.07 39.14 -23.84
C GLU A 99 3.65 37.72 -23.85
N ALA A 100 3.23 36.83 -22.94
CA ALA A 100 3.75 35.46 -22.85
C ALA A 100 3.63 34.67 -24.17
N ASN A 101 2.71 35.07 -25.05
CA ASN A 101 2.52 34.44 -26.36
C ASN A 101 3.50 34.89 -27.45
N ASN A 102 4.51 35.71 -27.13
CA ASN A 102 5.51 36.17 -28.09
C ASN A 102 6.23 35.00 -28.79
N GLU A 103 6.06 34.90 -30.12
CA GLU A 103 6.59 33.81 -30.94
C GLU A 103 8.13 33.79 -30.99
N ALA A 104 8.79 34.95 -30.88
CA ALA A 104 10.25 35.00 -30.85
C ALA A 104 10.80 34.38 -29.57
N ILE A 105 10.15 34.60 -28.43
CA ILE A 105 10.51 33.99 -27.13
C ILE A 105 10.29 32.48 -27.19
N LYS A 106 9.10 32.03 -27.64
CA LYS A 106 8.79 30.60 -27.81
C LYS A 106 9.83 29.90 -28.65
N LYS A 107 10.17 30.48 -29.80
CA LYS A 107 11.16 29.93 -30.72
C LYS A 107 12.56 29.87 -30.09
N ALA A 108 13.01 30.95 -29.45
CA ALA A 108 14.34 31.01 -28.85
C ALA A 108 14.53 29.97 -27.73
N LEU A 109 13.52 29.77 -26.87
CA LEU A 109 13.55 28.75 -25.82
C LEU A 109 13.49 27.33 -26.40
N ALA A 110 12.63 27.09 -27.39
CA ALA A 110 12.54 25.80 -28.06
C ALA A 110 13.86 25.43 -28.77
N ASP A 111 14.48 26.36 -29.49
CA ASP A 111 15.77 26.16 -30.16
C ASP A 111 16.90 25.85 -29.14
N ALA A 112 16.75 26.30 -27.89
CA ALA A 112 17.66 26.02 -26.77
C ALA A 112 17.33 24.73 -26.00
N GLY A 113 16.25 24.02 -26.35
CA GLY A 113 15.79 22.82 -25.64
C GLY A 113 15.13 23.10 -24.29
N ILE A 114 14.62 24.31 -24.08
CA ILE A 114 13.95 24.74 -22.85
C ILE A 114 12.44 24.74 -23.10
N ALA A 115 11.70 23.99 -22.29
CA ALA A 115 10.24 23.95 -22.37
C ALA A 115 9.64 25.30 -21.94
N TYR A 116 8.52 25.69 -22.54
CA TYR A 116 7.89 26.97 -22.29
C TYR A 116 6.37 26.85 -22.19
N THR A 117 5.81 27.37 -21.10
CA THR A 117 4.38 27.40 -20.82
C THR A 117 3.90 28.86 -20.74
N PRO A 118 3.27 29.38 -21.80
CA PRO A 118 2.73 30.74 -21.80
C PRO A 118 1.38 30.79 -21.10
N LEU A 119 1.28 31.60 -20.04
CA LEU A 119 0.04 31.89 -19.32
C LEU A 119 -0.16 33.42 -19.33
N PRO A 120 -0.70 34.00 -20.41
CA PRO A 120 -0.82 35.45 -20.53
C PRO A 120 -1.78 36.01 -19.47
N VAL A 121 -1.23 36.76 -18.51
CA VAL A 121 -2.01 37.46 -17.47
C VAL A 121 -1.85 38.96 -17.69
N GLU A 122 -2.96 39.66 -17.90
CA GLU A 122 -2.98 41.12 -17.99
C GLU A 122 -2.35 41.75 -16.73
N ASP A 123 -1.67 42.88 -16.91
CA ASP A 123 -1.01 43.54 -15.79
C ASP A 123 -2.03 43.94 -14.71
N PHE A 124 -1.62 43.83 -13.44
CA PHE A 124 -2.48 44.01 -12.25
C PHE A 124 -3.71 43.07 -12.13
N HIS A 125 -3.87 42.10 -13.03
CA HIS A 125 -4.90 41.07 -12.90
C HIS A 125 -4.35 39.81 -12.23
N ALA A 126 -5.27 38.97 -11.75
CA ALA A 126 -4.95 37.66 -11.23
C ALA A 126 -4.99 36.62 -12.34
N ALA A 127 -4.10 35.62 -12.26
CA ALA A 127 -4.23 34.39 -13.01
C ALA A 127 -5.56 33.70 -12.64
N THR A 128 -6.22 33.08 -13.61
CA THR A 128 -7.48 32.36 -13.38
C THR A 128 -7.25 31.02 -12.68
N ALA A 129 -8.33 30.38 -12.21
CA ALA A 129 -8.25 29.05 -11.62
C ALA A 129 -7.70 28.03 -12.64
N GLU A 130 -8.04 28.18 -13.91
CA GLU A 130 -7.54 27.39 -15.03
C GLU A 130 -6.05 27.64 -15.28
N ASP A 131 -5.57 28.87 -15.16
CA ASP A 131 -4.15 29.20 -15.30
C ASP A 131 -3.32 28.59 -14.16
N PHE A 132 -3.81 28.64 -12.92
CA PHE A 132 -3.16 27.98 -11.80
C PHE A 132 -3.06 26.47 -12.00
N GLN A 133 -4.13 25.85 -12.51
CA GLN A 133 -4.14 24.43 -12.82
C GLN A 133 -3.14 24.08 -13.95
N GLN A 134 -3.15 24.84 -15.04
CA GLN A 134 -2.22 24.65 -16.16
C GLN A 134 -0.76 24.85 -15.72
N GLY A 135 -0.48 25.87 -14.91
CA GLY A 135 0.85 26.11 -14.34
C GLY A 135 1.32 24.95 -13.47
N TRP A 136 0.44 24.41 -12.62
CA TRP A 136 0.75 23.23 -11.80
C TRP A 136 1.03 21.98 -12.64
N GLU A 137 0.18 21.68 -13.62
CA GLU A 137 0.37 20.53 -14.51
C GLU A 137 1.65 20.62 -15.32
N ALA A 138 2.00 21.82 -15.80
CA ALA A 138 3.25 22.07 -16.49
C ALA A 138 4.47 21.91 -15.57
N PHE A 139 4.39 22.44 -14.34
CA PHE A 139 5.44 22.25 -13.32
C PHE A 139 5.66 20.76 -13.02
N VAL A 140 4.60 19.99 -12.77
CA VAL A 140 4.66 18.55 -12.50
C VAL A 140 5.27 17.80 -13.68
N ARG A 141 4.86 18.09 -14.91
CA ARG A 141 5.37 17.45 -16.13
C ARG A 141 6.88 17.60 -16.31
N HIS A 142 7.45 18.72 -15.85
CA HIS A 142 8.87 19.04 -15.96
C HIS A 142 9.64 18.89 -14.64
N ARG A 143 9.00 18.33 -13.61
CA ARG A 143 9.63 18.07 -12.31
C ARG A 143 10.70 16.98 -12.46
N GLY A 144 11.83 17.16 -11.80
CA GLY A 144 12.93 16.18 -11.78
C GLY A 144 13.81 16.14 -13.05
N THR A 145 13.40 16.78 -14.15
CA THR A 145 14.24 16.92 -15.35
C THR A 145 15.15 18.16 -15.33
N GLY A 146 14.93 19.06 -14.37
CA GLY A 146 15.66 20.29 -14.13
C GLY A 146 14.82 21.30 -13.36
N GLY A 147 15.22 22.56 -13.35
CA GLY A 147 14.50 23.66 -12.70
C GLY A 147 13.39 24.24 -13.57
N THR A 148 12.27 24.61 -12.93
CA THR A 148 11.23 25.46 -13.51
C THR A 148 11.40 26.89 -13.04
N LEU A 149 11.45 27.85 -13.97
CA LEU A 149 11.49 29.27 -13.70
C LEU A 149 10.13 29.92 -13.97
N VAL A 150 9.64 30.75 -13.06
CA VAL A 150 8.42 31.55 -13.24
C VAL A 150 8.78 33.03 -13.39
N TRP A 151 8.24 33.71 -14.40
CA TRP A 151 8.42 35.15 -14.56
C TRP A 151 7.17 35.89 -15.06
N CYS A 152 7.15 37.20 -14.84
CA CYS A 152 6.26 38.19 -15.47
C CYS A 152 7.13 39.35 -15.97
N GLY A 153 6.63 40.58 -16.13
CA GLY A 153 7.45 41.75 -16.44
C GLY A 153 8.58 41.97 -15.42
N ALA A 154 8.24 42.54 -14.26
CA ALA A 154 9.20 42.88 -13.20
C ALA A 154 9.61 41.70 -12.29
N GLY A 155 8.87 40.59 -12.31
CA GLY A 155 9.09 39.47 -11.38
C GLY A 155 8.33 39.58 -10.05
N PHE A 156 7.40 40.54 -9.95
CA PHE A 156 6.48 40.78 -8.83
C PHE A 156 5.03 40.54 -9.26
N GLY A 157 4.06 40.66 -8.35
CA GLY A 157 2.63 40.60 -8.60
C GLY A 157 2.20 39.27 -9.20
N ARG A 158 2.11 39.19 -10.53
CA ARG A 158 1.78 37.99 -11.30
C ARG A 158 2.75 36.82 -11.04
N THR A 159 4.06 37.10 -10.95
CA THR A 159 5.05 36.06 -10.60
C THR A 159 4.83 35.55 -9.19
N GLY A 160 4.65 36.45 -8.22
CA GLY A 160 4.39 36.10 -6.83
C GLY A 160 3.10 35.29 -6.65
N THR A 161 2.08 35.64 -7.43
CA THR A 161 0.79 34.96 -7.47
C THR A 161 0.96 33.52 -7.96
N MET A 162 1.62 33.32 -9.10
CA MET A 162 1.84 31.97 -9.63
C MET A 162 2.76 31.12 -8.73
N ILE A 163 3.81 31.71 -8.15
CA ILE A 163 4.67 31.02 -7.17
C ILE A 163 3.86 30.54 -5.95
N SER A 164 3.01 31.42 -5.39
CA SER A 164 2.15 31.07 -4.25
C SER A 164 1.18 29.93 -4.60
N ALA A 165 0.59 29.96 -5.79
CA ALA A 165 -0.28 28.88 -6.27
C ALA A 165 0.46 27.54 -6.38
N LEU A 166 1.67 27.52 -6.97
CA LEU A 166 2.48 26.30 -7.08
C LEU A 166 2.88 25.74 -5.71
N GLN A 167 3.22 26.60 -4.75
CA GLN A 167 3.50 26.20 -3.37
C GLN A 167 2.26 25.63 -2.67
N MET A 168 1.08 26.22 -2.85
CA MET A 168 -0.19 25.68 -2.33
C MET A 168 -0.48 24.29 -2.90
N TYR A 169 -0.33 24.11 -4.21
CA TYR A 169 -0.49 22.80 -4.84
C TYR A 169 0.54 21.78 -4.33
N ALA A 170 1.80 22.17 -4.16
CA ALA A 170 2.85 21.30 -3.62
C ALA A 170 2.62 20.91 -2.15
N GLN A 171 2.03 21.80 -1.35
CA GLN A 171 1.60 21.46 0.00
C GLN A 171 0.36 20.57 0.02
N HIS A 172 -0.63 20.87 -0.84
CA HIS A 172 -1.85 20.06 -0.98
C HIS A 172 -1.53 18.64 -1.44
N GLU A 173 -0.66 18.47 -2.44
CA GLU A 173 -0.16 17.17 -2.91
C GLU A 173 0.44 16.33 -1.77
N ARG A 174 1.03 16.97 -0.76
CA ARG A 174 1.62 16.33 0.42
C ARG A 174 0.67 16.23 1.62
N GLY A 175 -0.59 16.63 1.48
CA GLY A 175 -1.54 16.69 2.61
C GLY A 175 -1.14 17.68 3.70
N GLN A 176 -0.32 18.68 3.37
CA GLN A 176 0.25 19.68 4.28
C GLN A 176 -0.21 21.10 3.95
N LEU A 177 -1.35 21.25 3.26
CA LEU A 177 -1.89 22.55 2.91
C LEU A 177 -2.18 23.34 4.20
N GLY A 178 -1.33 24.33 4.48
CA GLY A 178 -1.48 25.23 5.61
C GLY A 178 -2.56 26.29 5.37
N THR A 179 -2.64 27.25 6.28
CA THR A 179 -3.37 28.50 6.03
C THR A 179 -2.43 29.53 5.45
N TRP A 180 -2.73 30.00 4.24
CA TRP A 180 -2.06 31.11 3.59
C TRP A 180 -2.77 32.42 3.93
N THR A 181 -1.99 33.40 4.33
CA THR A 181 -2.41 34.72 4.82
C THR A 181 -1.80 35.82 3.95
N HIS A 182 -2.27 37.05 4.12
CA HIS A 182 -1.70 38.24 3.49
C HIS A 182 -0.17 38.33 3.66
N ALA A 183 0.35 38.03 4.85
CA ALA A 183 1.79 38.05 5.11
C ALA A 183 2.56 36.99 4.30
N ASP A 184 1.92 35.88 3.92
CA ASP A 184 2.53 34.86 3.06
C ASP A 184 2.57 35.32 1.60
N TYR A 185 1.52 36.03 1.16
CA TYR A 185 1.43 36.64 -0.16
C TYR A 185 2.44 37.79 -0.33
N GLU A 186 2.60 38.66 0.67
CA GLU A 186 3.61 39.73 0.66
C GLU A 186 5.04 39.17 0.56
N ARG A 187 5.35 38.06 1.26
CA ARG A 187 6.66 37.40 1.16
C ARG A 187 6.95 36.86 -0.24
N ASN A 188 5.91 36.48 -0.96
CA ASN A 188 6.01 36.11 -2.36
C ASN A 188 5.86 37.29 -3.31
N HIS A 189 5.75 38.51 -2.81
CA HIS A 189 5.57 39.72 -3.62
C HIS A 189 4.31 39.69 -4.49
N VAL A 190 3.20 39.20 -3.94
CA VAL A 190 1.86 39.46 -4.49
C VAL A 190 1.53 40.94 -4.24
N GLU A 191 0.95 41.64 -5.21
CA GLU A 191 0.86 43.11 -5.18
C GLU A 191 -0.57 43.63 -5.04
N GLU A 192 -1.55 42.92 -5.63
CA GLU A 192 -2.91 43.44 -5.77
C GLU A 192 -3.94 42.61 -4.99
N PRO A 193 -4.98 43.23 -4.40
CA PRO A 193 -6.04 42.51 -3.69
C PRO A 193 -6.72 41.43 -4.53
N VAL A 194 -6.92 41.66 -5.83
CA VAL A 194 -7.53 40.68 -6.74
C VAL A 194 -6.69 39.40 -6.88
N GLN A 195 -5.37 39.51 -6.75
CA GLN A 195 -4.46 38.37 -6.78
C GLN A 195 -4.58 37.54 -5.49
N GLU A 196 -4.68 38.20 -4.34
CA GLU A 196 -4.92 37.53 -3.06
C GLU A 196 -6.29 36.85 -3.03
N GLU A 197 -7.34 37.49 -3.55
CA GLU A 197 -8.67 36.89 -3.67
C GLU A 197 -8.65 35.61 -4.50
N ALA A 198 -7.94 35.60 -5.63
CA ALA A 198 -7.77 34.42 -6.47
C ALA A 198 -7.00 33.29 -5.74
N LEU A 199 -5.96 33.63 -4.97
CA LEU A 199 -5.21 32.66 -4.15
C LEU A 199 -6.03 32.11 -2.98
N ASN A 200 -6.85 32.94 -2.35
CA ASN A 200 -7.78 32.51 -1.31
C ASN A 200 -8.82 31.55 -1.88
N ALA A 201 -9.37 31.84 -3.07
CA ALA A 201 -10.29 30.93 -3.75
C ALA A 201 -9.61 29.60 -4.13
N LEU A 202 -8.34 29.63 -4.56
CA LEU A 202 -7.55 28.42 -4.82
C LEU A 202 -7.38 27.58 -3.55
N GLN A 203 -6.98 28.20 -2.44
CA GLN A 203 -6.80 27.54 -1.15
C GLN A 203 -8.09 26.85 -0.68
N GLU A 204 -9.24 27.51 -0.75
CA GLU A 204 -10.52 26.91 -0.39
C GLU A 204 -10.91 25.75 -1.31
N ARG A 205 -10.67 25.89 -2.62
CA ARG A 205 -10.89 24.81 -3.59
C ARG A 205 -10.04 23.59 -3.28
N LEU A 206 -8.76 23.77 -2.95
CA LEU A 206 -7.85 22.67 -2.61
C LEU A 206 -8.25 22.01 -1.29
N ARG A 207 -8.69 22.76 -0.28
CA ARG A 207 -9.21 22.19 0.98
C ARG A 207 -10.45 21.32 0.79
N ALA A 208 -11.31 21.69 -0.15
CA ALA A 208 -12.52 20.95 -0.48
C ALA A 208 -12.24 19.70 -1.36
N GLN A 209 -11.03 19.59 -1.94
CA GLN A 209 -10.66 18.44 -2.75
C GLN A 209 -10.14 17.29 -1.86
N PRO A 210 -10.64 16.06 -2.04
CA PRO A 210 -10.02 14.91 -1.41
C PRO A 210 -8.60 14.72 -1.96
N LEU A 211 -7.64 14.40 -1.09
CA LEU A 211 -6.28 14.04 -1.51
C LEU A 211 -6.37 12.91 -2.56
N PRO A 212 -5.56 12.99 -3.64
CA PRO A 212 -5.60 11.97 -4.68
C PRO A 212 -5.33 10.60 -4.05
N ALA A 213 -6.25 9.67 -4.27
CA ALA A 213 -6.04 8.29 -3.88
C ALA A 213 -4.86 7.69 -4.66
N THR A 214 -4.04 6.87 -4.00
CA THR A 214 -3.10 6.01 -4.72
C THR A 214 -3.88 5.17 -5.72
N THR A 215 -3.56 5.32 -7.00
CA THR A 215 -4.16 4.54 -8.08
C THR A 215 -3.73 3.07 -7.98
N GLU A 216 -4.48 2.19 -8.64
CA GLU A 216 -4.14 0.75 -8.70
C GLU A 216 -2.80 0.52 -9.40
N GLU A 217 -2.48 1.35 -10.40
CA GLU A 217 -1.21 1.31 -11.15
C GLU A 217 -0.02 1.77 -10.30
N GLU A 218 -0.18 2.85 -9.52
CA GLU A 218 0.84 3.29 -8.56
C GLU A 218 1.03 2.25 -7.45
N THR A 219 -0.05 1.66 -6.95
CA THR A 219 0.01 0.59 -5.93
C THR A 219 0.75 -0.64 -6.47
N THR A 220 0.46 -1.03 -7.71
CA THR A 220 1.13 -2.15 -8.38
C THR A 220 2.61 -1.86 -8.59
N SER A 221 2.95 -0.66 -9.05
CA SER A 221 4.33 -0.24 -9.29
C SER A 221 5.13 -0.16 -7.99
N LEU A 222 4.55 0.37 -6.91
CA LEU A 222 5.14 0.38 -5.56
C LEU A 222 5.44 -1.04 -5.09
N LEU A 223 4.46 -1.95 -5.16
CA LEU A 223 4.62 -3.32 -4.71
C LEU A 223 5.69 -4.07 -5.52
N ALA A 224 5.75 -3.81 -6.83
CA ALA A 224 6.76 -4.35 -7.73
C ALA A 224 8.17 -3.75 -7.52
N GLY A 225 8.31 -2.69 -6.72
CA GLY A 225 9.59 -1.97 -6.56
C GLY A 225 9.97 -1.13 -7.77
N ASN A 226 9.01 -0.83 -8.66
CA ASN A 226 9.20 0.02 -9.82
C ASN A 226 8.85 1.47 -9.45
N PHE A 227 9.87 2.29 -9.19
CA PHE A 227 9.69 3.65 -8.66
C PHE A 227 9.91 4.76 -9.69
N ASP A 228 10.28 4.41 -10.92
CA ASP A 228 10.81 5.35 -11.92
C ASP A 228 9.79 6.41 -12.37
N GLN A 229 8.49 6.19 -12.12
CA GLN A 229 7.40 7.10 -12.49
C GLN A 229 6.50 7.48 -11.30
N LEU A 230 6.95 7.21 -10.07
CA LEU A 230 6.16 7.45 -8.87
C LEU A 230 6.56 8.75 -8.19
N ASN A 231 5.55 9.54 -7.81
CA ASN A 231 5.74 10.61 -6.83
C ASN A 231 5.68 10.00 -5.42
N CYS A 232 6.81 9.44 -5.00
CA CYS A 232 6.91 8.67 -3.76
C CYS A 232 6.55 9.49 -2.51
N VAL A 233 6.83 10.80 -2.54
CA VAL A 233 6.49 11.74 -1.45
C VAL A 233 4.97 11.90 -1.34
N ALA A 234 4.27 12.12 -2.47
CA ALA A 234 2.82 12.27 -2.50
C ALA A 234 2.09 10.98 -2.08
N ILE A 235 2.58 9.84 -2.60
CA ILE A 235 2.06 8.52 -2.24
C ILE A 235 2.26 8.26 -0.75
N LEU A 236 3.47 8.45 -0.23
CA LEU A 236 3.76 8.26 1.19
C LEU A 236 2.89 9.18 2.07
N ALA A 237 2.74 10.45 1.70
CA ALA A 237 1.88 11.38 2.41
C ALA A 237 0.41 10.95 2.40
N THR A 238 -0.09 10.45 1.27
CA THR A 238 -1.44 9.89 1.12
C THR A 238 -1.66 8.67 2.01
N LEU A 239 -0.68 7.76 2.07
CA LEU A 239 -0.75 6.57 2.91
C LEU A 239 -0.70 6.93 4.40
N LEU A 240 0.17 7.85 4.79
CA LEU A 240 0.30 8.30 6.18
C LEU A 240 -0.95 9.04 6.68
N SER A 241 -1.59 9.84 5.82
CA SER A 241 -2.83 10.56 6.17
C SER A 241 -4.03 9.62 6.31
N ARG A 242 -4.14 8.59 5.47
CA ARG A 242 -5.16 7.52 5.60
C ARG A 242 -5.03 6.73 6.90
N MET A 243 -3.82 6.54 7.40
CA MET A 243 -3.57 5.79 8.63
C MET A 243 -3.97 6.54 9.91
N HIS A 244 -4.45 7.79 9.83
CA HIS A 244 -4.87 8.61 10.99
C HIS A 244 -3.89 8.50 12.17
N ILE A 245 -2.59 8.67 11.89
CA ILE A 245 -1.62 8.95 12.95
C ILE A 245 -1.93 10.37 13.40
N SER A 246 -2.69 10.50 14.49
CA SER A 246 -2.83 11.73 15.27
C SER A 246 -1.47 12.43 15.34
N GLU A 247 -1.45 13.70 14.97
CA GLU A 247 -0.29 14.59 14.79
C GLU A 247 0.60 14.79 16.05
N ARG A 248 0.60 13.86 17.03
CA ARG A 248 1.26 14.04 18.33
C ARG A 248 2.31 13.02 18.74
N SER A 249 2.69 12.03 17.93
CA SER A 249 3.65 11.00 18.42
C SER A 249 4.88 10.66 17.56
N MET A 250 5.27 11.46 16.56
CA MET A 250 6.51 11.18 15.78
C MET A 250 7.57 12.30 15.81
N PHE A 251 7.75 12.93 16.97
CA PHE A 251 8.97 13.69 17.28
C PHE A 251 9.47 13.34 18.69
N ARG A 252 9.98 12.12 18.83
CA ARG A 252 11.03 11.74 19.79
C ARG A 252 11.57 10.40 19.31
N ASP A 253 12.89 10.27 19.30
CA ASP A 253 13.67 9.08 18.91
C ASP A 253 14.10 8.95 17.43
N VAL A 254 14.48 10.06 16.78
CA VAL A 254 15.55 10.03 15.77
C VAL A 254 16.82 10.59 16.38
N ALA A 255 17.36 9.85 17.34
CA ALA A 255 18.69 10.07 17.90
C ALA A 255 19.28 8.72 18.30
N THR A 256 19.47 7.81 17.32
CA THR A 256 20.43 6.69 17.34
C THR A 256 20.22 5.76 16.13
N LEU A 257 20.59 6.21 14.94
CA LEU A 257 21.00 5.29 13.88
C LEU A 257 22.29 5.83 13.28
N SER A 258 23.41 5.28 13.74
CA SER A 258 24.73 5.56 13.20
C SER A 258 25.18 4.40 12.32
N ARG A 259 25.53 4.79 11.08
CA ARG A 259 26.54 4.24 10.17
C ARG A 259 26.27 2.98 9.35
N ARG A 260 26.37 3.26 8.03
CA ARG A 260 26.72 2.42 6.88
C ARG A 260 25.55 1.72 6.18
N GLN A 261 24.94 2.45 5.25
CA GLN A 261 24.81 2.03 3.85
C GLN A 261 24.48 3.27 3.01
N ALA A 262 24.91 3.25 1.75
CA ALA A 262 24.86 4.37 0.83
C ALA A 262 23.45 4.97 0.74
N THR A 263 23.36 6.29 0.77
CA THR A 263 22.14 7.07 0.58
C THR A 263 21.50 6.71 -0.77
N PRO A 264 20.27 6.18 -0.82
CA PRO A 264 19.47 6.28 -2.03
C PRO A 264 19.07 7.76 -2.20
N ALA A 265 18.96 8.20 -3.45
CA ALA A 265 18.47 9.53 -3.77
C ALA A 265 17.07 9.77 -3.13
N PRO A 266 16.73 11.01 -2.77
CA PRO A 266 15.56 11.38 -1.95
C PRO A 266 14.19 10.84 -2.38
N ASN A 267 14.02 10.30 -3.60
CA ASN A 267 12.76 9.71 -4.06
C ASN A 267 12.61 8.21 -3.69
N GLN A 268 13.70 7.42 -3.66
CA GLN A 268 13.62 5.97 -3.49
C GLN A 268 13.28 5.55 -2.05
N PHE A 269 13.77 6.30 -1.05
CA PHE A 269 13.49 6.00 0.35
C PHE A 269 11.99 6.11 0.68
N ASP A 270 11.33 7.15 0.19
CA ASP A 270 9.90 7.35 0.44
C ASP A 270 9.04 6.30 -0.28
N CYS A 271 9.47 5.83 -1.45
CA CYS A 271 8.78 4.74 -2.14
C CYS A 271 8.95 3.40 -1.43
N GLU A 272 10.14 3.09 -0.93
CA GLU A 272 10.35 1.90 -0.11
C GLU A 272 9.54 1.96 1.18
N ARG A 273 9.43 3.15 1.80
CA ARG A 273 8.59 3.36 2.97
C ARG A 273 7.10 3.22 2.65
N ALA A 274 6.64 3.79 1.54
CA ALA A 274 5.26 3.67 1.06
C ALA A 274 4.91 2.22 0.72
N ARG A 275 5.81 1.53 0.01
CA ARG A 275 5.73 0.10 -0.29
C ARG A 275 5.65 -0.74 0.98
N HIS A 276 6.51 -0.47 1.96
CA HIS A 276 6.47 -1.16 3.25
C HIS A 276 5.12 -0.95 3.96
N ILE A 277 4.58 0.28 3.97
CA ILE A 277 3.25 0.56 4.53
C ILE A 277 2.17 -0.24 3.80
N LEU A 278 2.16 -0.22 2.46
CA LEU A 278 1.17 -0.96 1.65
C LEU A 278 1.24 -2.47 1.87
N GLN A 279 2.45 -3.01 2.01
CA GLN A 279 2.68 -4.42 2.29
C GLN A 279 2.18 -4.79 3.70
N THR A 280 2.39 -3.92 4.68
CA THR A 280 2.08 -4.23 6.09
C THR A 280 0.69 -3.79 6.57
N GLN A 281 -0.04 -2.95 5.82
CA GLN A 281 -1.31 -2.36 6.25
C GLN A 281 -2.42 -3.39 6.53
N ASN A 282 -2.37 -4.56 5.86
CA ASN A 282 -3.36 -5.62 6.02
C ASN A 282 -2.84 -6.78 6.89
N VAL A 283 -1.65 -6.63 7.49
CA VAL A 283 -1.12 -7.59 8.46
C VAL A 283 -1.73 -7.26 9.83
N PRO A 284 -2.59 -8.11 10.40
CA PRO A 284 -3.18 -7.86 11.70
C PRO A 284 -2.10 -7.86 12.77
N LYS A 285 -2.23 -7.01 13.79
CA LYS A 285 -1.23 -6.88 14.88
C LYS A 285 -0.80 -8.24 15.48
N PRO A 286 -1.73 -9.19 15.77
CA PRO A 286 -1.40 -10.54 16.22
C PRO A 286 -0.40 -11.31 15.33
N CYS A 287 -0.39 -11.04 14.03
CA CYS A 287 0.37 -11.77 13.01
C CYS A 287 1.56 -11.02 12.44
N ARG A 288 1.94 -9.88 13.03
CA ARG A 288 3.20 -9.21 12.67
C ARG A 288 4.42 -10.09 12.95
N LYS A 289 4.28 -11.00 13.90
CA LYS A 289 5.25 -12.06 14.16
C LYS A 289 4.62 -13.42 13.91
N ILE A 290 5.43 -14.32 13.35
CA ILE A 290 5.04 -15.68 13.00
C ILE A 290 6.04 -16.69 13.58
N LYS A 291 5.54 -17.90 13.82
CA LYS A 291 6.27 -19.06 14.36
C LYS A 291 5.73 -20.36 13.75
N ASN A 292 6.37 -21.48 14.06
CA ASN A 292 5.95 -22.81 13.58
C ASN A 292 5.74 -22.89 12.06
N ILE A 293 6.64 -22.25 11.31
CA ILE A 293 6.51 -22.12 9.85
C ILE A 293 6.63 -23.50 9.18
N GLN A 294 5.77 -23.77 8.21
CA GLN A 294 5.75 -24.99 7.40
C GLN A 294 5.62 -24.64 5.92
N LEU A 295 6.37 -25.35 5.09
CA LEU A 295 6.28 -25.28 3.63
C LEU A 295 5.68 -26.58 3.09
N GLY A 296 4.57 -26.46 2.37
CA GLY A 296 3.93 -27.54 1.63
C GLY A 296 4.33 -27.51 0.16
N VAL A 297 4.67 -28.67 -0.40
CA VAL A 297 4.90 -28.84 -1.84
C VAL A 297 4.11 -30.05 -2.32
N ALA A 298 3.21 -29.82 -3.28
CA ALA A 298 2.42 -30.87 -3.92
C ALA A 298 2.91 -31.14 -5.34
N PHE A 299 2.97 -32.42 -5.72
CA PHE A 299 3.38 -32.86 -7.04
C PHE A 299 2.16 -33.23 -7.88
N ALA A 300 2.16 -32.86 -9.16
CA ALA A 300 1.01 -33.08 -10.02
C ALA A 300 0.64 -34.57 -10.12
N ASN A 301 -0.67 -34.86 -10.24
CA ASN A 301 -1.18 -36.23 -10.25
C ASN A 301 -1.33 -36.80 -11.66
N HIS A 302 -0.23 -36.88 -12.41
CA HIS A 302 -0.19 -37.62 -13.68
C HIS A 302 1.17 -38.29 -13.92
N TYR A 303 1.20 -39.11 -14.95
CA TYR A 303 2.33 -39.95 -15.26
C TYR A 303 3.59 -39.10 -15.52
N TYR A 304 4.70 -39.48 -14.88
CA TYR A 304 6.00 -38.77 -14.88
C TYR A 304 6.08 -37.43 -14.13
N SER A 305 5.07 -37.03 -13.36
CA SER A 305 5.14 -35.76 -12.60
C SER A 305 5.95 -35.84 -11.31
N GLY A 306 6.29 -37.05 -10.85
CA GLY A 306 7.19 -37.28 -9.71
C GLY A 306 8.67 -37.07 -10.06
N SER A 307 9.57 -37.36 -9.12
CA SER A 307 11.02 -37.26 -9.34
C SER A 307 11.79 -38.45 -8.76
N TYR A 308 12.98 -38.69 -9.30
CA TYR A 308 14.01 -39.53 -8.69
C TYR A 308 15.07 -38.73 -7.90
N ASP A 309 14.90 -37.42 -7.78
CA ASP A 309 15.80 -36.51 -7.07
C ASP A 309 15.42 -36.38 -5.58
N ASP A 310 16.37 -35.89 -4.79
CA ASP A 310 16.13 -35.31 -3.48
C ASP A 310 15.67 -33.86 -3.64
N ILE A 311 14.41 -33.59 -3.28
CA ILE A 311 13.78 -32.29 -3.42
C ILE A 311 13.84 -31.56 -2.08
N GLY A 312 14.36 -30.35 -2.12
CA GLY A 312 14.41 -29.44 -0.99
C GLY A 312 13.84 -28.08 -1.34
N ALA A 313 13.76 -27.23 -0.32
CA ALA A 313 13.39 -25.84 -0.49
C ALA A 313 14.19 -24.96 0.46
N THR A 314 14.19 -23.66 0.22
CA THR A 314 14.76 -22.69 1.14
C THR A 314 13.79 -21.54 1.32
N LEU A 315 13.52 -21.20 2.57
CA LEU A 315 12.89 -19.94 2.94
C LEU A 315 14.00 -18.97 3.35
N GLU A 316 14.08 -17.81 2.71
CA GLU A 316 15.10 -16.81 3.01
C GLU A 316 14.51 -15.39 3.03
N GLY A 317 15.20 -14.50 3.73
CA GLY A 317 14.84 -13.10 3.87
C GLY A 317 15.63 -12.41 4.98
N PRO A 318 15.19 -11.22 5.45
CA PRO A 318 15.87 -10.46 6.49
C PRO A 318 16.07 -11.21 7.82
N ALA A 319 15.22 -12.21 8.11
CA ALA A 319 15.35 -13.03 9.32
C ALA A 319 16.45 -14.11 9.24
N GLY A 320 16.96 -14.40 8.04
CA GLY A 320 17.96 -15.44 7.81
C GLY A 320 17.55 -16.44 6.73
N LYS A 321 18.03 -17.68 6.86
CA LYS A 321 17.84 -18.75 5.86
C LYS A 321 17.48 -20.06 6.53
N ALA A 322 16.34 -20.65 6.15
CA ALA A 322 15.93 -21.99 6.53
C ALA A 322 16.00 -22.92 5.31
N THR A 323 16.85 -23.93 5.35
CA THR A 323 16.93 -24.96 4.30
C THR A 323 16.13 -26.18 4.73
N LEU A 324 15.19 -26.59 3.89
CA LEU A 324 14.20 -27.62 4.19
C LEU A 324 14.39 -28.81 3.27
N HIS A 325 14.31 -30.01 3.83
CA HIS A 325 14.11 -31.23 3.07
C HIS A 325 12.61 -31.43 2.86
N VAL A 326 12.17 -31.56 1.60
CA VAL A 326 10.76 -31.74 1.24
C VAL A 326 10.47 -33.23 1.07
N ALA A 327 11.17 -33.89 0.16
CA ALA A 327 11.00 -35.32 -0.10
C ALA A 327 12.16 -35.92 -0.89
N THR A 328 12.53 -37.16 -0.56
CA THR A 328 13.40 -37.99 -1.38
C THR A 328 12.55 -38.80 -2.35
N GLN A 329 12.78 -38.67 -3.66
CA GLN A 329 12.07 -39.41 -4.72
C GLN A 329 10.53 -39.33 -4.63
N PRO A 330 9.94 -38.11 -4.65
CA PRO A 330 8.49 -37.95 -4.53
C PRO A 330 7.77 -38.60 -5.71
N TYR A 331 6.71 -39.36 -5.42
CA TYR A 331 5.81 -39.90 -6.44
C TYR A 331 4.79 -38.84 -6.89
N TRP A 332 4.23 -39.00 -8.09
CA TRP A 332 3.19 -38.10 -8.61
C TRP A 332 1.95 -38.09 -7.70
N GLY A 333 1.30 -36.93 -7.54
CA GLY A 333 0.16 -36.76 -6.64
C GLY A 333 0.50 -36.77 -5.14
N SER A 334 1.79 -36.89 -4.77
CA SER A 334 2.21 -36.78 -3.38
C SER A 334 2.23 -35.33 -2.90
N HIS A 335 2.01 -35.11 -1.60
CA HIS A 335 2.06 -33.80 -0.97
C HIS A 335 2.86 -33.92 0.33
N HIS A 336 3.89 -33.10 0.47
CA HIS A 336 4.81 -33.13 1.60
C HIS A 336 4.87 -31.78 2.30
N TRP A 337 4.94 -31.80 3.63
CA TRP A 337 5.09 -30.62 4.47
C TRP A 337 6.42 -30.68 5.22
N ALA A 338 7.25 -29.67 5.03
CA ALA A 338 8.51 -29.51 5.75
C ALA A 338 8.36 -28.43 6.82
N LYS A 339 8.65 -28.78 8.07
CA LYS A 339 8.64 -27.83 9.20
C LYS A 339 9.98 -27.12 9.33
N VAL A 340 9.95 -25.81 9.51
CA VAL A 340 11.14 -25.01 9.82
C VAL A 340 11.56 -25.23 11.27
N ASP A 341 12.85 -25.55 11.47
CA ASP A 341 13.49 -25.41 12.77
C ASP A 341 13.85 -23.93 12.98
N MET A 342 13.00 -23.23 13.72
CA MET A 342 13.10 -21.78 13.94
C MET A 342 14.41 -21.39 14.62
N GLN A 343 14.83 -22.14 15.63
CA GLN A 343 16.06 -21.85 16.38
C GLN A 343 17.30 -22.14 15.54
N ALA A 344 17.35 -23.28 14.87
CA ALA A 344 18.50 -23.61 14.02
C ALA A 344 18.64 -22.65 12.82
N SER A 345 17.52 -22.18 12.26
CA SER A 345 17.52 -21.36 11.03
C SER A 345 17.65 -19.86 11.30
N PHE A 346 16.99 -19.35 12.35
CA PHE A 346 16.85 -17.92 12.61
C PHE A 346 17.33 -17.47 14.00
N GLN A 347 17.74 -18.41 14.86
CA GLN A 347 18.17 -18.14 16.25
C GLN A 347 17.09 -17.45 17.10
N LYS A 348 15.83 -17.67 16.74
CA LYS A 348 14.64 -17.08 17.38
C LYS A 348 13.48 -18.07 17.31
N ASP A 349 12.57 -18.03 18.27
CA ASP A 349 11.34 -18.84 18.25
C ASP A 349 10.24 -18.23 17.37
N GLU A 350 10.34 -16.94 17.09
CA GLU A 350 9.44 -16.16 16.26
C GLU A 350 10.21 -15.12 15.43
N ILE A 351 9.71 -14.82 14.25
CA ILE A 351 10.27 -13.81 13.34
C ILE A 351 9.17 -12.85 12.89
N ASP A 352 9.56 -11.69 12.37
CA ASP A 352 8.60 -10.82 11.68
C ASP A 352 8.03 -11.54 10.44
N VAL A 353 6.75 -11.33 10.12
CA VAL A 353 6.12 -11.91 8.91
C VAL A 353 6.84 -11.47 7.62
N THR A 354 7.47 -10.29 7.65
CA THR A 354 8.33 -9.76 6.58
C THR A 354 9.73 -10.35 6.57
N GLY A 355 10.06 -11.19 7.55
CA GLY A 355 11.37 -11.81 7.74
C GLY A 355 11.72 -12.86 6.69
N ILE A 356 10.72 -13.33 5.93
CA ILE A 356 10.88 -14.23 4.78
C ILE A 356 10.31 -13.50 3.57
N ASP A 357 11.14 -13.28 2.55
CA ASP A 357 10.76 -12.58 1.32
C ASP A 357 10.92 -13.45 0.07
N LYS A 358 11.34 -14.72 0.24
CA LYS A 358 11.70 -15.59 -0.87
C LYS A 358 11.63 -17.07 -0.54
N ILE A 359 11.10 -17.83 -1.50
CA ILE A 359 11.14 -19.29 -1.55
C ILE A 359 12.07 -19.68 -2.69
N THR A 360 12.99 -20.61 -2.45
CA THR A 360 13.67 -21.32 -3.54
C THR A 360 13.34 -22.80 -3.51
N LEU A 361 13.12 -23.41 -4.67
CA LEU A 361 13.08 -24.85 -4.81
C LEU A 361 14.46 -25.34 -5.20
N ASN A 362 14.88 -26.44 -4.59
CA ASN A 362 16.18 -27.04 -4.80
C ASN A 362 16.03 -28.52 -5.13
N ALA A 363 16.98 -29.05 -5.90
CA ALA A 363 17.05 -30.46 -6.21
C ALA A 363 18.48 -30.95 -6.23
N ALA A 364 18.67 -32.22 -5.90
CA ALA A 364 19.92 -32.95 -6.03
C ALA A 364 19.62 -34.37 -6.50
N GLY A 365 20.37 -34.88 -7.48
CA GLY A 365 20.30 -36.28 -7.84
C GLY A 365 20.79 -37.17 -6.69
N ILE A 366 20.33 -38.41 -6.65
CA ILE A 366 20.67 -39.36 -5.59
C ILE A 366 21.55 -40.48 -6.15
N PHE A 367 22.56 -40.90 -5.38
CA PHE A 367 23.40 -42.03 -5.74
C PHE A 367 22.76 -43.35 -5.28
N ASN A 368 22.43 -44.26 -6.20
CA ASN A 368 21.85 -45.57 -5.89
C ASN A 368 22.72 -46.73 -6.41
N PRO A 369 23.58 -47.36 -5.57
CA PRO A 369 24.34 -48.56 -5.92
C PRO A 369 23.65 -49.87 -5.45
N PRO A 370 23.88 -51.06 -6.09
CA PRO A 370 24.77 -51.33 -7.23
C PRO A 370 24.18 -52.32 -8.27
N PHE A 371 23.79 -51.90 -9.49
CA PHE A 371 23.54 -52.91 -10.56
C PHE A 371 23.92 -52.55 -12.00
N TYR A 372 24.46 -51.36 -12.29
CA TYR A 372 24.97 -51.09 -13.65
C TYR A 372 26.31 -50.34 -13.61
N ILE A 373 27.35 -51.00 -14.12
CA ILE A 373 28.63 -50.40 -14.49
C ILE A 373 28.30 -49.31 -15.53
N GLY A 374 28.30 -48.05 -15.09
CA GLY A 374 27.75 -46.92 -15.84
C GLY A 374 26.96 -45.91 -15.00
N GLY A 375 26.69 -46.19 -13.71
CA GLY A 375 26.37 -45.20 -12.66
C GLY A 375 25.50 -44.02 -13.07
N ASN A 376 24.27 -44.28 -13.54
CA ASN A 376 23.33 -43.20 -13.86
C ASN A 376 22.83 -42.56 -12.57
N VAL A 377 23.42 -41.44 -12.18
CA VAL A 377 22.74 -40.47 -11.31
C VAL A 377 21.53 -39.99 -12.10
N TYR A 378 20.33 -40.33 -11.60
CA TYR A 378 19.07 -39.89 -12.17
C TYR A 378 18.88 -38.44 -11.76
N ASN A 379 18.72 -37.57 -12.77
CA ASN A 379 18.24 -36.20 -12.64
C ASN A 379 17.11 -36.10 -13.66
N ASP A 380 15.88 -36.04 -13.18
CA ASP A 380 14.69 -35.93 -14.03
C ASP A 380 14.03 -34.57 -13.89
N LYS A 381 12.93 -34.38 -14.62
CA LYS A 381 12.04 -33.26 -14.40
C LYS A 381 10.83 -33.76 -13.63
N TRP A 382 10.31 -32.92 -12.75
CA TRP A 382 9.08 -33.14 -12.00
C TRP A 382 8.17 -31.94 -12.14
N GLN A 383 6.89 -32.13 -11.86
CA GLN A 383 5.91 -31.05 -11.92
C GLN A 383 5.37 -30.73 -10.54
N VAL A 384 5.57 -29.48 -10.13
CA VAL A 384 4.98 -28.93 -8.92
C VAL A 384 3.59 -28.43 -9.25
N GLN A 385 2.60 -28.95 -8.53
CA GLN A 385 1.21 -28.52 -8.61
C GLN A 385 0.99 -27.29 -7.73
N ASP A 386 1.37 -27.39 -6.45
CA ASP A 386 1.12 -26.37 -5.43
C ASP A 386 2.36 -26.15 -4.58
N ILE A 387 2.58 -24.89 -4.18
CA ILE A 387 3.47 -24.51 -3.09
C ILE A 387 2.64 -23.69 -2.10
N GLN A 388 2.73 -24.03 -0.81
CA GLN A 388 1.96 -23.38 0.25
C GLN A 388 2.88 -23.07 1.44
N ILE A 389 2.67 -21.93 2.09
CA ILE A 389 3.28 -21.64 3.39
C ILE A 389 2.19 -21.52 4.44
N ARG A 390 2.46 -22.08 5.62
CA ARG A 390 1.62 -21.91 6.81
C ARG A 390 2.50 -21.52 7.99
N ALA A 391 1.96 -20.71 8.88
CA ALA A 391 2.60 -20.34 10.12
C ALA A 391 1.55 -20.03 11.19
N ASP A 392 1.92 -20.25 12.45
CA ASP A 392 1.16 -19.72 13.57
C ASP A 392 1.56 -18.26 13.76
N CYS A 393 0.62 -17.39 14.05
CA CYS A 393 0.95 -16.06 14.54
C CYS A 393 1.48 -16.16 15.98
N ALA A 394 2.26 -15.17 16.41
CA ALA A 394 2.82 -15.16 17.77
C ALA A 394 1.70 -15.20 18.83
N ASP A 395 0.62 -14.46 18.57
CA ASP A 395 -0.60 -14.44 19.36
C ASP A 395 -1.45 -15.72 19.14
N PRO A 396 -1.85 -16.43 20.20
CA PRO A 396 -2.62 -17.68 20.08
C PRO A 396 -3.98 -17.51 19.37
N GLY A 397 -4.34 -18.49 18.55
CA GLY A 397 -5.62 -18.53 17.83
C GLY A 397 -5.62 -17.77 16.50
N PHE A 398 -4.46 -17.26 16.08
CA PHE A 398 -4.26 -16.60 14.80
C PHE A 398 -3.28 -17.39 13.96
N GLU A 399 -3.61 -17.57 12.69
CA GLU A 399 -2.82 -18.31 11.72
C GLU A 399 -2.58 -17.45 10.49
N ALA A 400 -1.43 -17.66 9.87
CA ALA A 400 -1.03 -17.01 8.63
C ALA A 400 -0.75 -18.08 7.57
N LYS A 401 -1.18 -17.84 6.34
CA LYS A 401 -0.88 -18.72 5.21
C LYS A 401 -0.61 -17.93 3.94
N ASP A 402 0.21 -18.48 3.07
CA ASP A 402 0.40 -18.00 1.70
C ASP A 402 0.05 -19.15 0.75
N ASP A 403 -1.02 -18.94 -0.01
CA ASP A 403 -1.56 -19.88 -1.00
C ASP A 403 -1.40 -19.34 -2.44
N LYS A 404 -0.59 -18.28 -2.66
CA LYS A 404 -0.45 -17.64 -3.97
C LYS A 404 0.07 -18.57 -5.06
N LEU A 405 0.84 -19.59 -4.67
CA LEU A 405 1.44 -20.58 -5.57
C LEU A 405 0.64 -21.90 -5.62
N VAL A 406 -0.59 -21.92 -5.11
CA VAL A 406 -1.55 -23.00 -5.39
C VAL A 406 -1.97 -22.93 -6.85
N GLY A 407 -1.92 -24.05 -7.55
CA GLY A 407 -2.22 -24.16 -8.98
C GLY A 407 -1.07 -23.74 -9.90
N LEU A 408 0.16 -23.64 -9.40
CA LEU A 408 1.37 -23.28 -10.15
C LEU A 408 1.59 -24.17 -11.40
N ASN A 409 1.39 -25.49 -11.26
CA ASN A 409 1.46 -26.48 -12.35
C ASN A 409 2.70 -26.37 -13.27
N ALA A 410 3.89 -26.20 -12.70
CA ALA A 410 5.13 -25.93 -13.44
C ALA A 410 6.17 -27.05 -13.32
N TRP A 411 6.90 -27.30 -14.42
CA TRP A 411 7.96 -28.30 -14.50
C TRP A 411 9.32 -27.73 -14.08
N TYR A 412 10.01 -28.42 -13.18
CA TYR A 412 11.36 -28.10 -12.72
C TYR A 412 12.26 -29.33 -12.85
N GLY A 413 13.56 -29.11 -12.84
CA GLY A 413 14.55 -30.19 -13.01
C GLY A 413 15.94 -29.70 -12.66
N HIS A 414 16.76 -30.56 -12.05
CA HIS A 414 18.16 -30.23 -11.83
C HIS A 414 18.85 -29.92 -13.18
N PRO A 415 19.72 -28.90 -13.28
CA PRO A 415 20.36 -28.49 -14.53
C PRO A 415 21.36 -29.52 -15.14
N GLY A 416 21.41 -30.75 -14.61
CA GLY A 416 22.41 -31.77 -14.93
C GLY A 416 23.85 -31.38 -14.56
N GLY A 417 24.81 -32.04 -15.21
CA GLY A 417 26.25 -31.89 -14.97
C GLY A 417 27.01 -33.20 -15.20
N TRP A 418 28.34 -33.15 -15.23
CA TRP A 418 29.18 -34.36 -15.33
C TRP A 418 29.54 -34.84 -13.91
N PHE A 419 29.41 -36.15 -13.65
CA PHE A 419 29.88 -36.84 -12.43
C PHE A 419 29.12 -36.36 -11.18
N THR A 420 29.85 -35.79 -10.22
CA THR A 420 29.34 -35.36 -8.90
C THR A 420 28.46 -34.12 -8.99
N ALA A 421 28.56 -33.32 -10.06
CA ALA A 421 27.73 -32.14 -10.26
C ALA A 421 26.23 -32.45 -10.26
N LYS A 422 25.85 -33.69 -10.60
CA LYS A 422 24.46 -34.16 -10.55
C LYS A 422 23.94 -34.40 -9.13
N LEU A 423 24.84 -34.62 -8.18
CA LEU A 423 24.55 -34.86 -6.76
C LEU A 423 24.58 -33.57 -5.94
N GLU A 424 25.02 -32.46 -6.54
CA GLU A 424 25.05 -31.16 -5.87
C GLU A 424 23.65 -30.57 -5.80
N THR A 425 23.26 -30.03 -4.65
CA THR A 425 22.00 -29.29 -4.55
C THR A 425 22.06 -28.03 -5.42
N LYS A 426 21.13 -27.91 -6.37
CA LYS A 426 20.96 -26.72 -7.22
C LYS A 426 19.58 -26.13 -7.03
N THR A 427 19.53 -24.80 -7.01
CA THR A 427 18.27 -24.06 -7.08
C THR A 427 17.69 -24.17 -8.49
N VAL A 428 16.42 -24.57 -8.57
CA VAL A 428 15.70 -24.78 -9.84
C VAL A 428 14.59 -23.75 -10.06
N ALA A 429 14.14 -23.09 -9.00
CA ALA A 429 13.14 -22.03 -9.05
C ALA A 429 13.27 -21.08 -7.86
N THR A 430 12.86 -19.83 -8.05
CA THR A 430 12.81 -18.80 -7.00
C THR A 430 11.51 -18.03 -7.12
N PHE A 431 10.81 -17.85 -6.00
CA PHE A 431 9.54 -17.13 -5.91
C PHE A 431 9.65 -16.05 -4.84
N PRO A 432 9.28 -14.79 -5.13
CA PRO A 432 9.20 -13.75 -4.11
C PRO A 432 7.96 -13.98 -3.22
N ILE A 433 8.10 -13.68 -1.93
CA ILE A 433 7.00 -13.56 -0.97
C ILE A 433 6.91 -12.09 -0.59
N VAL A 434 5.72 -11.51 -0.64
CA VAL A 434 5.47 -10.20 -0.05
C VAL A 434 4.44 -10.30 1.07
N PRO A 435 4.44 -9.39 2.06
CA PRO A 435 3.49 -9.44 3.16
C PRO A 435 2.01 -9.42 2.73
N GLY A 436 1.71 -8.82 1.58
CA GLY A 436 0.36 -8.84 0.98
C GLY A 436 -0.09 -10.20 0.40
N ASP A 437 0.83 -11.16 0.21
CA ASP A 437 0.50 -12.52 -0.23
C ASP A 437 -0.08 -13.37 0.91
N TRP A 438 0.13 -12.95 2.17
CA TRP A 438 -0.37 -13.64 3.34
C TRP A 438 -1.87 -13.40 3.55
N ALA A 439 -2.60 -14.49 3.73
CA ALA A 439 -3.94 -14.50 4.28
C ALA A 439 -3.88 -14.83 5.78
N PHE A 440 -4.70 -14.13 6.57
CA PHE A 440 -4.74 -14.28 8.02
C PHE A 440 -6.11 -14.79 8.46
N SER A 441 -6.09 -15.72 9.41
CA SER A 441 -7.29 -16.28 10.02
C SER A 441 -7.17 -16.22 11.54
N PRO A 442 -7.96 -15.39 12.23
CA PRO A 442 -8.92 -14.43 11.67
C PRO A 442 -8.27 -13.16 11.09
N PRO A 443 -9.01 -12.35 10.30
CA PRO A 443 -8.44 -11.17 9.61
C PRO A 443 -7.95 -10.04 10.52
N CYS A 444 -8.47 -9.93 11.73
CA CYS A 444 -7.97 -9.02 12.78
C CYS A 444 -8.44 -9.48 14.16
N ALA A 445 -7.82 -8.96 15.22
CA ALA A 445 -8.25 -9.23 16.60
C ALA A 445 -9.36 -8.30 17.09
N THR A 446 -9.41 -7.07 16.59
CA THR A 446 -10.26 -6.02 17.14
C THR A 446 -11.25 -5.53 16.10
N ILE A 447 -12.52 -5.42 16.49
CA ILE A 447 -13.62 -4.99 15.63
C ILE A 447 -14.23 -3.68 16.13
N LYS A 448 -14.64 -2.84 15.19
CA LYS A 448 -15.33 -1.56 15.46
C LYS A 448 -16.81 -1.57 15.08
N GLU A 449 -17.23 -2.58 14.31
CA GLU A 449 -18.63 -2.80 13.94
C GLU A 449 -18.91 -4.30 13.98
N LEU A 450 -20.10 -4.65 14.47
CA LEU A 450 -20.60 -6.02 14.52
C LEU A 450 -22.07 -6.01 14.12
N ALA A 451 -22.44 -6.87 13.19
CA ALA A 451 -23.80 -7.06 12.73
C ALA A 451 -24.17 -8.54 12.78
N TYR A 452 -25.48 -8.81 12.86
CA TYR A 452 -26.02 -10.16 12.88
C TYR A 452 -27.16 -10.32 11.88
N GLU A 453 -27.37 -11.56 11.47
CA GLU A 453 -28.59 -12.03 10.82
C GLU A 453 -29.04 -13.31 11.51
N PHE A 454 -30.21 -13.27 12.13
CA PHE A 454 -30.85 -14.36 12.85
C PHE A 454 -32.04 -14.89 12.05
N ARG A 455 -32.22 -16.22 12.03
CA ARG A 455 -33.24 -16.90 11.23
C ARG A 455 -34.01 -17.92 12.07
N VAL A 456 -35.33 -17.93 11.86
CA VAL A 456 -36.26 -18.94 12.36
C VAL A 456 -36.78 -19.74 11.17
N THR A 457 -36.83 -21.07 11.28
CA THR A 457 -37.24 -21.90 10.14
C THR A 457 -38.68 -21.61 9.73
N ASN A 458 -38.99 -21.75 8.44
CA ASN A 458 -40.36 -21.61 7.92
C ASN A 458 -41.22 -22.89 8.12
N LYS A 459 -40.96 -23.67 9.18
CA LYS A 459 -41.74 -24.87 9.50
C LYS A 459 -43.06 -24.48 10.18
N TYR A 460 -44.06 -25.34 10.05
CA TYR A 460 -45.32 -25.19 10.78
C TYR A 460 -45.02 -25.25 12.29
N TRP A 461 -45.50 -24.26 13.06
CA TRP A 461 -45.14 -24.00 14.47
C TRP A 461 -43.67 -23.63 14.73
N GLY A 462 -42.93 -23.16 13.72
CA GLY A 462 -41.51 -22.82 13.89
C GLY A 462 -41.24 -21.56 14.71
N GLY A 463 -42.24 -20.70 14.92
CA GLY A 463 -42.16 -19.45 15.68
C GLY A 463 -42.48 -19.63 17.16
N THR A 464 -42.47 -18.53 17.91
CA THR A 464 -42.74 -18.48 19.35
C THR A 464 -43.46 -17.21 19.75
N TRP A 465 -44.20 -17.27 20.87
CA TRP A 465 -44.79 -16.11 21.54
C TRP A 465 -43.86 -15.48 22.57
N ASP A 466 -42.69 -16.06 22.79
CA ASP A 466 -41.70 -15.62 23.75
C ASP A 466 -40.86 -14.44 23.23
N ALA A 467 -40.16 -13.79 24.15
CA ALA A 467 -39.22 -12.72 23.89
C ALA A 467 -37.82 -13.31 23.71
N LEU A 468 -37.30 -13.23 22.48
CA LEU A 468 -36.00 -13.77 22.11
C LEU A 468 -34.91 -12.70 22.20
N ALA A 469 -33.76 -13.09 22.74
CA ALA A 469 -32.55 -12.31 22.73
C ALA A 469 -31.34 -13.23 22.57
N PHE A 470 -30.15 -12.65 22.36
CA PHE A 470 -28.90 -13.39 22.50
C PHE A 470 -27.85 -12.59 23.24
N THR A 471 -26.84 -13.28 23.75
CA THR A 471 -25.59 -12.65 24.21
C THR A 471 -24.39 -13.24 23.49
N LEU A 472 -23.36 -12.42 23.30
CA LEU A 472 -22.07 -12.81 22.78
C LEU A 472 -21.00 -12.51 23.83
N GLY A 473 -20.35 -13.55 24.34
CA GLY A 473 -19.40 -13.42 25.45
C GLY A 473 -20.05 -12.77 26.66
N GLU A 474 -19.52 -11.64 27.08
CA GLU A 474 -20.00 -10.86 28.23
C GLU A 474 -20.94 -9.70 27.84
N SER A 475 -21.51 -9.72 26.62
CA SER A 475 -22.44 -8.67 26.20
C SER A 475 -23.71 -8.65 27.05
N LYS A 476 -24.34 -7.48 27.13
CA LYS A 476 -25.77 -7.39 27.47
C LYS A 476 -26.63 -8.12 26.43
N ASN A 477 -27.89 -8.38 26.77
CA ASN A 477 -28.86 -8.97 25.87
C ASN A 477 -29.03 -8.09 24.61
N ILE A 478 -28.95 -8.73 23.45
CA ILE A 478 -29.30 -8.16 22.16
C ILE A 478 -30.67 -8.71 21.77
N ASP A 479 -31.66 -7.83 21.74
CA ASP A 479 -33.06 -8.21 21.48
C ASP A 479 -33.25 -8.63 20.01
N LEU A 480 -33.94 -9.76 19.83
CA LEU A 480 -34.35 -10.28 18.52
C LEU A 480 -35.84 -10.04 18.24
N GLY A 481 -36.61 -9.70 19.28
CA GLY A 481 -38.04 -9.41 19.21
C GLY A 481 -38.87 -10.34 20.09
N GLU A 482 -40.17 -10.08 20.11
CA GLU A 482 -41.18 -10.88 20.80
C GLU A 482 -42.27 -11.25 19.79
N ASN A 483 -42.91 -12.41 19.97
CA ASN A 483 -43.89 -12.95 19.03
C ASN A 483 -43.28 -13.18 17.63
N VAL A 484 -42.23 -13.99 17.60
CA VAL A 484 -41.39 -14.22 16.42
C VAL A 484 -42.05 -15.27 15.51
N ASP A 485 -42.49 -14.86 14.33
CA ASP A 485 -43.16 -15.73 13.36
C ASP A 485 -42.21 -16.80 12.74
N PRO A 486 -42.74 -17.97 12.32
CA PRO A 486 -41.98 -18.90 11.48
C PRO A 486 -41.47 -18.21 10.19
N GLY A 487 -40.23 -18.50 9.79
CA GLY A 487 -39.60 -17.88 8.62
C GLY A 487 -39.12 -16.44 8.84
N CYS A 488 -39.20 -15.93 10.08
CA CYS A 488 -38.69 -14.61 10.44
C CYS A 488 -37.17 -14.52 10.24
N ILE A 489 -36.74 -13.42 9.63
CA ILE A 489 -35.33 -13.03 9.51
C ILE A 489 -35.18 -11.69 10.23
N THR A 490 -34.33 -11.66 11.25
CA THR A 490 -34.00 -10.45 12.00
C THR A 490 -32.54 -10.09 11.75
N THR A 491 -32.31 -8.89 11.22
CA THR A 491 -30.96 -8.33 11.05
C THR A 491 -30.76 -7.12 11.93
N GLY A 492 -29.56 -6.93 12.45
CA GLY A 492 -29.24 -5.72 13.21
C GLY A 492 -27.76 -5.43 13.29
N THR A 493 -27.42 -4.18 13.57
CA THR A 493 -26.07 -3.75 13.96
C THR A 493 -26.03 -3.62 15.48
N ILE A 494 -25.05 -4.25 16.11
CA ILE A 494 -24.87 -4.22 17.55
C ILE A 494 -24.13 -2.93 17.90
N ASN A 495 -24.73 -2.10 18.76
CA ASN A 495 -24.01 -0.98 19.37
C ASN A 495 -23.00 -1.54 20.39
N LEU A 496 -21.71 -1.55 20.01
CA LEU A 496 -20.65 -2.13 20.85
C LEU A 496 -20.53 -1.43 22.21
N LYS A 497 -20.76 -0.12 22.27
CA LYS A 497 -20.70 0.64 23.51
C LYS A 497 -21.82 0.28 24.47
N ASP A 498 -23.02 0.09 23.95
CA ASP A 498 -24.17 -0.28 24.78
C ASP A 498 -24.07 -1.74 25.23
N ALA A 499 -23.67 -2.64 24.33
CA ALA A 499 -23.60 -4.08 24.56
C ALA A 499 -22.39 -4.51 25.39
N PHE A 500 -21.20 -3.95 25.15
CA PHE A 500 -19.94 -4.35 25.78
C PHE A 500 -19.29 -3.25 26.64
N GLY A 501 -19.79 -2.01 26.59
CA GLY A 501 -19.16 -0.88 27.27
C GLY A 501 -17.90 -0.34 26.57
N LYS A 502 -17.62 -0.78 25.33
CA LYS A 502 -16.41 -0.44 24.57
C LYS A 502 -16.77 0.01 23.16
N ASP A 503 -16.02 0.98 22.62
CA ASP A 503 -16.17 1.41 21.22
C ASP A 503 -15.53 0.40 20.24
N GLU A 504 -14.62 -0.45 20.72
CA GLU A 504 -13.99 -1.55 20.00
C GLU A 504 -13.97 -2.82 20.86
N VAL A 505 -14.14 -3.99 20.24
CA VAL A 505 -14.20 -5.29 20.94
C VAL A 505 -13.16 -6.25 20.38
N ASP A 506 -12.48 -6.98 21.26
CA ASP A 506 -11.58 -8.06 20.85
C ASP A 506 -12.41 -9.31 20.56
N ILE A 507 -12.23 -9.95 19.40
CA ILE A 507 -13.00 -11.15 19.03
C ILE A 507 -12.75 -12.32 19.99
N ARG A 508 -11.63 -12.31 20.72
CA ARG A 508 -11.34 -13.29 21.78
C ARG A 508 -12.26 -13.14 22.97
N ASP A 509 -12.97 -12.02 23.12
CA ASP A 509 -13.98 -11.81 24.16
C ASP A 509 -15.34 -12.42 23.76
N LEU A 510 -15.56 -12.75 22.48
CA LEU A 510 -16.83 -13.24 21.94
C LEU A 510 -17.03 -14.76 22.09
N LYS A 511 -16.40 -15.40 23.09
CA LYS A 511 -16.16 -16.85 23.19
C LYS A 511 -17.39 -17.75 23.18
N VAL A 512 -18.58 -17.21 23.40
CA VAL A 512 -19.81 -17.99 23.52
C VAL A 512 -20.99 -17.20 22.97
N LEU A 513 -21.85 -17.87 22.21
CA LEU A 513 -23.18 -17.39 21.84
C LEU A 513 -24.20 -18.10 22.73
N ASN A 514 -25.04 -17.33 23.40
CA ASN A 514 -26.19 -17.84 24.15
C ASN A 514 -27.48 -17.29 23.56
N MET A 515 -28.40 -18.17 23.21
CA MET A 515 -29.77 -17.80 22.87
C MET A 515 -30.60 -17.76 24.14
N ILE A 516 -31.24 -16.62 24.38
CA ILE A 516 -32.09 -16.38 25.53
C ILE A 516 -33.53 -16.37 25.06
N ASP A 517 -34.35 -17.10 25.81
CA ASP A 517 -35.77 -17.28 25.60
C ASP A 517 -36.44 -16.91 26.92
N ASN A 518 -37.18 -15.79 26.94
CA ASN A 518 -37.91 -15.32 28.12
C ASN A 518 -39.39 -15.26 27.80
N TYR A 519 -40.25 -15.53 28.79
CA TYR A 519 -41.69 -15.40 28.61
C TYR A 519 -42.09 -14.03 28.06
N GLY A 520 -42.87 -14.05 26.98
CA GLY A 520 -43.42 -12.85 26.36
C GLY A 520 -44.41 -12.10 27.26
N SER A 521 -44.62 -10.82 26.96
CA SER A 521 -45.57 -9.91 27.63
C SER A 521 -47.03 -10.39 27.58
N SER A 522 -47.36 -11.32 26.68
CA SER A 522 -48.69 -11.93 26.55
C SER A 522 -48.88 -13.21 27.38
N GLY A 523 -47.95 -13.53 28.29
CA GLY A 523 -48.03 -14.70 29.17
C GLY A 523 -47.63 -16.00 28.48
N GLY A 524 -46.52 -15.96 27.73
CA GLY A 524 -45.96 -17.10 27.00
C GLY A 524 -45.83 -18.37 27.86
N ASN A 525 -45.99 -19.54 27.24
CA ASN A 525 -45.91 -20.84 27.91
C ASN A 525 -44.52 -21.50 27.78
N GLY A 526 -43.49 -20.77 27.30
CA GLY A 526 -42.17 -21.35 27.03
C GLY A 526 -42.25 -22.33 25.85
N ASP A 527 -42.86 -21.90 24.75
CA ASP A 527 -43.14 -22.79 23.63
C ASP A 527 -41.86 -23.14 22.85
N ALA A 528 -41.79 -24.37 22.33
CA ALA A 528 -40.65 -24.77 21.54
C ALA A 528 -40.71 -24.10 20.16
N TRP A 529 -39.57 -23.61 19.68
CA TRP A 529 -39.41 -22.95 18.39
C TRP A 529 -38.21 -23.48 17.63
N ALA A 530 -38.18 -23.22 16.32
CA ALA A 530 -37.23 -23.83 15.41
C ALA A 530 -36.14 -22.84 14.98
N PHE A 531 -35.01 -22.87 15.70
CA PHE A 531 -33.81 -22.09 15.42
C PHE A 531 -33.13 -22.59 14.15
N GLU A 532 -33.21 -21.79 13.07
CA GLU A 532 -32.55 -22.11 11.79
C GLU A 532 -31.06 -21.81 11.91
N GLY A 533 -30.70 -20.60 12.36
CA GLY A 533 -29.30 -20.22 12.54
C GLY A 533 -29.10 -18.73 12.73
N ILE A 534 -27.84 -18.36 12.95
CA ILE A 534 -27.39 -16.99 13.07
C ILE A 534 -26.01 -16.82 12.44
N THR A 535 -25.80 -15.71 11.77
CA THR A 535 -24.49 -15.31 11.23
C THR A 535 -24.09 -13.96 11.78
N PHE A 536 -22.78 -13.73 11.86
CA PHE A 536 -22.23 -12.44 12.25
C PHE A 536 -21.32 -11.90 11.16
N SER A 537 -21.32 -10.58 11.00
CA SER A 537 -20.39 -9.85 10.15
C SER A 537 -19.73 -8.75 10.96
N ALA A 538 -18.43 -8.55 10.80
CA ALA A 538 -17.68 -7.55 11.53
C ALA A 538 -16.72 -6.76 10.64
N THR A 539 -16.45 -5.51 11.03
CA THR A 539 -15.46 -4.64 10.40
C THR A 539 -14.26 -4.51 11.32
N CYS A 540 -13.06 -4.76 10.79
CA CYS A 540 -11.82 -4.61 11.54
C CYS A 540 -11.57 -3.17 11.98
N ALA A 541 -11.04 -3.00 13.18
CA ALA A 541 -10.65 -1.70 13.71
C ALA A 541 -9.31 -1.23 13.13
N ASP A 542 -8.35 -2.15 12.97
CA ASP A 542 -6.96 -1.87 12.62
C ASP A 542 -6.57 -2.17 11.16
N THR A 543 -7.46 -2.80 10.39
CA THR A 543 -7.24 -3.10 8.96
C THR A 543 -8.45 -2.69 8.13
N SER A 544 -8.30 -2.66 6.80
CA SER A 544 -9.40 -2.41 5.86
C SER A 544 -10.32 -3.63 5.65
N LYS A 545 -10.04 -4.76 6.32
CA LYS A 545 -10.72 -6.02 6.11
C LYS A 545 -12.07 -6.10 6.83
N ARG A 546 -12.93 -6.98 6.32
CA ARG A 546 -14.18 -7.39 6.96
C ARG A 546 -14.12 -8.89 7.17
N MET A 547 -14.85 -9.37 8.15
CA MET A 547 -14.92 -10.80 8.44
C MET A 547 -16.35 -11.24 8.73
N ALA A 548 -16.59 -12.53 8.62
CA ALA A 548 -17.86 -13.13 9.01
C ALA A 548 -17.64 -14.39 9.86
N MET A 549 -18.58 -14.65 10.75
CA MET A 549 -18.70 -15.93 11.45
C MET A 549 -19.97 -16.62 10.96
N LYS A 550 -19.80 -17.73 10.23
CA LYS A 550 -20.88 -18.51 9.61
C LYS A 550 -21.09 -19.89 10.24
N LYS A 551 -20.36 -20.21 11.31
CA LYS A 551 -20.40 -21.52 11.99
C LYS A 551 -21.82 -21.95 12.38
N TYR A 552 -22.66 -20.98 12.77
CA TYR A 552 -24.04 -21.21 13.21
C TYR A 552 -25.08 -20.79 12.19
N GLN A 553 -24.73 -20.67 10.91
CA GLN A 553 -25.67 -20.32 9.85
C GLN A 553 -26.80 -21.36 9.68
N SER A 554 -26.53 -22.63 9.98
CA SER A 554 -27.45 -23.75 9.82
C SER A 554 -27.39 -24.68 11.03
N VAL A 555 -28.02 -24.26 12.12
CA VAL A 555 -28.17 -25.04 13.35
C VAL A 555 -29.35 -26.01 13.24
N ASP A 556 -30.47 -25.55 12.66
CA ASP A 556 -31.68 -26.34 12.38
C ASP A 556 -32.21 -27.17 13.58
N ALA A 557 -32.33 -26.53 14.75
CA ALA A 557 -32.71 -27.19 16.00
C ALA A 557 -34.03 -26.66 16.57
N TRP A 558 -34.80 -27.56 17.20
CA TRP A 558 -35.90 -27.15 18.09
C TRP A 558 -35.33 -26.83 19.47
N VAL A 559 -35.62 -25.63 19.96
CA VAL A 559 -35.18 -25.12 21.25
C VAL A 559 -36.39 -24.58 22.01
N GLN A 560 -36.28 -24.42 23.32
CA GLN A 560 -37.38 -23.97 24.18
C GLN A 560 -36.82 -23.26 25.42
N HIS A 561 -37.68 -22.55 26.13
CA HIS A 561 -37.34 -21.88 27.39
C HIS A 561 -36.68 -22.82 28.41
N VAL A 562 -35.64 -22.30 29.08
CA VAL A 562 -34.93 -22.96 30.18
C VAL A 562 -34.87 -22.00 31.36
N GLU A 563 -35.44 -22.40 32.50
CA GLU A 563 -35.65 -21.53 33.67
C GLU A 563 -34.36 -20.89 34.22
N SER A 564 -33.24 -21.62 34.18
CA SER A 564 -31.96 -21.19 34.77
C SER A 564 -30.80 -21.14 33.77
N GLY A 565 -31.08 -20.93 32.48
CA GLY A 565 -30.04 -20.89 31.47
C GLY A 565 -30.52 -20.50 30.08
N PRO A 566 -29.60 -20.50 29.10
CA PRO A 566 -29.96 -20.23 27.72
C PRO A 566 -30.72 -21.40 27.10
N ALA A 567 -31.63 -21.10 26.17
CA ALA A 567 -32.32 -22.09 25.36
C ALA A 567 -31.34 -22.86 24.44
N TRP A 568 -30.24 -22.22 24.05
CA TRP A 568 -29.18 -22.82 23.25
C TRP A 568 -27.83 -22.12 23.46
N THR A 569 -26.73 -22.86 23.36
CA THR A 569 -25.37 -22.33 23.51
C THR A 569 -24.43 -22.86 22.42
N GLY A 570 -23.54 -22.00 21.92
CA GLY A 570 -22.48 -22.35 20.98
C GLY A 570 -21.14 -21.73 21.35
N ALA A 571 -20.06 -22.52 21.32
CA ALA A 571 -18.70 -22.05 21.54
C ALA A 571 -18.08 -21.38 20.28
N ILE A 572 -17.54 -20.18 20.45
CA ILE A 572 -16.88 -19.40 19.41
C ILE A 572 -15.38 -19.35 19.69
N ILE A 573 -14.59 -19.62 18.66
CA ILE A 573 -13.13 -19.46 18.67
C ILE A 573 -12.70 -18.47 17.59
N PRO A 574 -11.52 -17.82 17.73
CA PRO A 574 -11.06 -16.84 16.75
C PRO A 574 -11.03 -17.36 15.31
N SER A 575 -10.66 -18.62 15.09
CA SER A 575 -10.64 -19.23 13.75
C SER A 575 -12.01 -19.50 13.13
N ASP A 576 -13.11 -19.29 13.86
CA ASP A 576 -14.46 -19.33 13.27
C ASP A 576 -14.76 -18.08 12.40
N TRP A 577 -13.94 -17.04 12.51
CA TRP A 577 -14.06 -15.80 11.76
C TRP A 577 -13.19 -15.81 10.51
N ILE A 578 -13.83 -15.63 9.34
CA ILE A 578 -13.19 -15.72 8.02
C ILE A 578 -13.24 -14.38 7.27
N ASP A 579 -12.24 -14.09 6.44
CA ASP A 579 -12.24 -12.92 5.54
C ASP A 579 -13.43 -13.00 4.56
N VAL A 580 -14.12 -11.88 4.37
CA VAL A 580 -15.19 -11.74 3.36
C VAL A 580 -14.81 -10.67 2.34
N THR A 581 -14.42 -11.10 1.15
CA THR A 581 -14.10 -10.20 0.03
C THR A 581 -15.37 -9.70 -0.67
N GLY A 582 -15.57 -8.39 -0.71
CA GLY A 582 -16.28 -7.64 -1.77
C GLY A 582 -17.79 -7.82 -1.99
N ALA A 583 -18.42 -8.96 -1.66
CA ALA A 583 -19.83 -9.20 -1.99
C ALA A 583 -20.61 -10.05 -0.97
N GLU A 584 -19.93 -10.69 -0.01
CA GLU A 584 -20.56 -11.54 1.01
C GLU A 584 -20.89 -10.81 2.33
N ALA A 585 -20.67 -9.50 2.39
CA ALA A 585 -21.23 -8.69 3.46
C ALA A 585 -22.75 -8.89 3.42
N LEU A 586 -23.31 -9.47 4.49
CA LEU A 586 -24.73 -9.80 4.60
C LEU A 586 -25.57 -8.73 3.89
N PRO A 587 -26.40 -9.08 2.88
CA PRO A 587 -27.36 -8.12 2.38
C PRO A 587 -28.14 -7.65 3.60
N LEU A 588 -28.25 -6.34 3.79
CA LEU A 588 -29.19 -5.74 4.73
C LEU A 588 -30.60 -6.08 4.22
N SER A 589 -31.01 -7.35 4.34
CA SER A 589 -32.37 -7.77 4.11
C SER A 589 -33.19 -7.11 5.20
N LYS A 590 -34.23 -6.36 4.81
CA LYS A 590 -35.17 -5.78 5.77
C LYS A 590 -35.71 -6.90 6.64
N THR A 591 -35.70 -6.69 7.96
CA THR A 591 -36.39 -7.55 8.92
C THR A 591 -37.78 -7.88 8.38
N THR A 592 -38.05 -9.16 8.16
CA THR A 592 -39.30 -9.63 7.53
C THR A 592 -40.42 -9.89 8.53
N CYS A 593 -40.14 -9.68 9.81
CA CYS A 593 -41.03 -10.05 10.90
C CYS A 593 -42.08 -8.95 11.10
N ASN A 594 -43.36 -9.32 11.06
CA ASN A 594 -44.45 -8.38 11.30
C ASN A 594 -44.43 -7.95 12.77
N LYS A 595 -44.25 -6.66 13.06
CA LYS A 595 -44.63 -6.12 14.37
C LYS A 595 -46.16 -6.27 14.48
N ALA A 596 -46.64 -7.18 15.33
CA ALA A 596 -48.06 -7.23 15.65
C ALA A 596 -48.51 -5.83 16.16
N PRO A 597 -49.63 -5.27 15.67
CA PRO A 597 -50.14 -4.02 16.19
C PRO A 597 -50.51 -4.20 17.66
N ALA A 598 -50.14 -3.21 18.49
CA ALA A 598 -50.53 -3.18 19.90
C ALA A 598 -52.05 -3.39 20.03
N PRO A 599 -52.52 -4.23 20.97
CA PRO A 599 -53.95 -4.44 21.15
C PRO A 599 -54.63 -3.10 21.51
N PRO A 600 -55.86 -2.85 21.01
CA PRO A 600 -56.58 -1.63 21.36
C PRO A 600 -56.84 -1.60 22.87
N SER A 601 -56.54 -0.46 23.48
CA SER A 601 -56.75 -0.12 24.90
C SER A 601 -58.20 -0.25 25.35
#